data_AF-A0A061S5A4-F1
#
_entry.id   AF-A0A061S5A4-F1
#
_cell.length_a   1.000
_cell.length_b   1.000
_cell.length_c   1.000
_cell.angle_alpha   90.00
_cell.angle_beta   90.00
_cell.angle_gamma   90.00
#
_symmetry.space_group_name_H-M   'P 1'
#
loop_
_entity.id
_entity.type
_entity.pdbx_description
1 polymer ?
#
loop_
_entity_poly.entity_id
_entity_poly.type
_entity_poly.pdbx_seq_one_letter_code
_entity_poly.pdbx_strand_id
1 'polypeptide(L)'
;MIPRPLFGQQWKVLPEVVVFDVDYTLWPLWCDTHVMPPFKARQKGAVVDGSGKEIKLYPDTPAILREFRKLGNVRIAFASRTHEPEWLADIARKLYIDENTTMWESADVHEIYPGSKIQHFKSIASKTNCSCSRMLFFDDEARNREVVQLGVTFVHCTDGINISKVKEGLA
;
A
#
# COMPACT_ATOMS: atom_id res chain seq x y z
N MET A 1 5.71 -4.23 -26.01
CA MET A 1 6.72 -3.57 -25.16
C MET A 1 7.02 -4.53 -24.02
N ILE A 2 8.28 -4.92 -23.81
CA ILE A 2 8.64 -5.80 -22.69
C ILE A 2 8.60 -4.93 -21.41
N PRO A 3 7.86 -5.34 -20.36
CA PRO A 3 7.79 -4.55 -19.13
C PRO A 3 9.18 -4.34 -18.54
N ARG A 4 9.43 -3.19 -17.89
CA ARG A 4 10.69 -2.97 -17.18
C ARG A 4 10.89 -4.05 -16.09
N PRO A 5 12.11 -4.59 -15.87
CA PRO A 5 12.35 -5.51 -14.78
C PRO A 5 12.02 -4.88 -13.43
N LEU A 6 11.38 -5.65 -12.54
CA LEU A 6 11.15 -5.29 -11.15
C LEU A 6 12.04 -6.14 -10.27
N PHE A 7 12.85 -5.50 -9.42
CA PHE A 7 13.80 -6.15 -8.51
C PHE A 7 14.73 -7.16 -9.22
N GLY A 8 15.21 -6.78 -10.40
CA GLY A 8 16.14 -7.58 -11.21
C GLY A 8 15.49 -8.74 -11.97
N GLN A 9 14.16 -8.87 -11.95
CA GLN A 9 13.44 -9.95 -12.61
C GLN A 9 12.46 -9.43 -13.67
N GLN A 10 12.42 -10.12 -14.80
CA GLN A 10 11.44 -9.89 -15.86
C GLN A 10 10.16 -10.66 -15.56
N TRP A 11 9.00 -9.98 -15.65
CA TRP A 11 7.69 -10.59 -15.42
C TRP A 11 6.92 -10.68 -16.73
N LYS A 12 6.26 -11.82 -16.97
CA LYS A 12 5.48 -12.06 -18.20
C LYS A 12 4.21 -11.22 -18.24
N VAL A 13 3.56 -11.08 -17.09
CA VAL A 13 2.32 -10.32 -16.93
C VAL A 13 2.49 -9.44 -15.69
N LEU A 14 2.14 -8.18 -15.82
CA LEU A 14 2.02 -7.26 -14.69
C LEU A 14 0.54 -7.02 -14.38
N PRO A 15 0.20 -6.77 -13.10
CA PRO A 15 -1.10 -6.22 -12.75
C PRO A 15 -1.25 -4.82 -13.37
N GLU A 16 -2.48 -4.40 -13.61
CA GLU A 16 -2.77 -3.02 -14.04
C GLU A 16 -2.92 -2.08 -12.84
N VAL A 17 -3.31 -2.64 -11.69
CA VAL A 17 -3.37 -1.95 -10.41
C VAL A 17 -2.74 -2.84 -9.34
N VAL A 18 -1.79 -2.31 -8.60
CA VAL A 18 -1.31 -2.90 -7.35
C VAL A 18 -1.97 -2.19 -6.19
N VAL A 19 -2.55 -2.96 -5.28
CA VAL A 19 -3.27 -2.46 -4.11
C VAL A 19 -2.52 -2.88 -2.86
N PHE A 20 -2.39 -1.97 -1.91
CA PHE A 20 -1.79 -2.25 -0.61
C PHE A 20 -2.81 -1.93 0.49
N ASP A 21 -2.94 -2.83 1.46
CA ASP A 21 -3.33 -2.39 2.80
C ASP A 21 -2.23 -1.50 3.40
N VAL A 22 -2.49 -0.89 4.55
CA VAL A 22 -1.61 0.13 5.13
C VAL A 22 -1.07 -0.32 6.48
N ASP A 23 -1.96 -0.55 7.45
CA ASP A 23 -1.57 -0.95 8.80
C ASP A 23 -1.01 -2.37 8.79
N TYR A 24 0.10 -2.62 9.47
CA TYR A 24 0.86 -3.88 9.43
C TYR A 24 1.32 -4.38 8.05
N THR A 25 0.93 -3.73 6.96
CA THR A 25 1.38 -4.03 5.60
C THR A 25 2.48 -3.08 5.13
N LEU A 26 2.29 -1.75 5.23
CA LEU A 26 3.26 -0.74 4.79
C LEU A 26 4.10 -0.18 5.96
N TRP A 27 3.54 -0.20 7.17
CA TRP A 27 4.20 0.16 8.43
C TRP A 27 3.81 -0.82 9.56
N PRO A 28 4.57 -0.92 10.67
CA PRO A 28 4.37 -1.95 11.69
C PRO A 28 3.42 -1.54 12.84
N LEU A 29 2.25 -0.99 12.51
CA LEU A 29 1.24 -0.59 13.50
C LEU A 29 -0.15 -0.44 12.89
N TRP A 30 -1.19 -0.52 13.73
CA TRP A 30 -2.51 0.11 13.52
C TRP A 30 -2.50 1.58 13.90
N CYS A 31 -2.80 2.49 12.95
CA CYS A 31 -2.73 3.93 13.20
C CYS A 31 -3.82 4.44 14.14
N ASP A 32 -4.98 3.79 14.20
CA ASP A 32 -6.10 4.14 15.09
C ASP A 32 -5.94 3.62 16.53
N THR A 33 -4.91 2.80 16.80
CA THR A 33 -4.74 2.13 18.09
C THR A 33 -3.42 2.49 18.77
N HIS A 34 -2.33 2.57 17.99
CA HIS A 34 -0.98 2.56 18.55
C HIS A 34 -0.27 3.91 18.62
N VAL A 35 -0.87 4.96 18.05
CA VAL A 35 -0.29 6.30 17.92
C VAL A 35 -1.36 7.34 18.19
N MET A 36 -0.94 8.57 18.49
CA MET A 36 -1.89 9.66 18.73
C MET A 36 -1.39 11.00 18.16
N PRO A 37 -2.29 11.87 17.67
CA PRO A 37 -1.91 13.19 17.20
C PRO A 37 -1.37 14.07 18.34
N PRO A 38 -0.64 15.16 18.03
CA PRO A 38 -0.31 15.63 16.69
C PRO A 38 0.83 14.82 16.04
N PHE A 39 0.72 14.56 14.74
CA PHE A 39 1.79 13.93 13.96
C PHE A 39 2.74 14.99 13.39
N LYS A 40 4.04 14.82 13.59
CA LYS A 40 5.07 15.77 13.13
C LYS A 40 6.15 15.04 12.34
N ALA A 41 6.55 15.61 11.21
CA ALA A 41 7.69 15.10 10.47
C ALA A 41 8.96 15.28 11.32
N ARG A 42 9.73 14.20 11.50
CA ARG A 42 11.03 14.24 12.18
C ARG A 42 12.17 14.40 11.17
N GLN A 43 12.12 13.59 10.12
CA GLN A 43 13.03 13.61 8.98
C GLN A 43 12.35 12.92 7.79
N LYS A 44 12.96 12.96 6.61
CA LYS A 44 12.46 12.18 5.45
C LYS A 44 12.44 10.71 5.82
N GLY A 45 11.25 10.13 5.86
CA GLY A 45 11.00 8.72 6.20
C GLY A 45 10.69 8.42 7.68
N ALA A 46 10.57 9.44 8.54
CA ALA A 46 10.14 9.24 9.92
C ALA A 46 9.19 10.35 10.41
N VAL A 47 8.09 9.93 11.01
CA VAL A 47 7.10 10.80 11.69
C VAL A 47 7.14 10.49 13.17
N VAL A 48 6.90 11.48 14.02
CA VAL A 48 6.69 11.29 15.46
C VAL A 48 5.27 11.68 15.83
N ASP A 49 4.67 10.93 16.74
CA ASP A 49 3.34 11.19 17.28
C ASP A 49 3.40 12.15 18.50
N GLY A 50 2.24 12.44 19.09
CA GLY A 50 2.13 13.34 20.25
C GLY A 50 2.83 12.84 21.51
N SER A 51 3.08 11.53 21.63
CA SER A 51 3.83 10.91 22.72
C SER A 51 5.34 10.85 22.47
N GLY A 52 5.79 11.22 21.27
CA GLY A 52 7.17 11.09 20.81
C GLY A 52 7.49 9.71 20.22
N LYS A 53 6.50 8.84 20.03
CA LYS A 53 6.67 7.55 19.36
C LYS A 53 6.96 7.76 17.89
N GLU A 54 8.00 7.09 17.40
CA GLU A 54 8.40 7.18 15.99
C GLU A 54 7.62 6.18 15.12
N ILE A 55 7.19 6.66 13.95
CA ILE A 55 6.46 5.94 12.92
C ILE A 55 7.35 5.92 11.67
N LYS A 56 7.61 4.71 11.16
CA LYS A 56 8.42 4.44 9.96
C LYS A 56 7.73 3.37 9.12
N LEU A 57 8.01 3.37 7.82
CA LEU A 57 7.61 2.28 6.92
C LEU A 57 8.46 1.04 7.19
N TYR A 58 7.98 -0.13 6.76
CA TYR A 58 8.85 -1.31 6.65
C TYR A 58 10.04 -1.00 5.71
N PRO A 59 11.22 -1.63 5.93
CA PRO A 59 12.45 -1.27 5.21
C PRO A 59 12.34 -1.29 3.68
N ASP A 60 11.61 -2.26 3.12
CA ASP A 60 11.46 -2.42 1.67
C ASP A 60 10.34 -1.56 1.07
N THR A 61 9.39 -1.08 1.88
CA THR A 61 8.22 -0.32 1.41
C THR A 61 8.59 0.87 0.52
N PRO A 62 9.55 1.76 0.88
CA PRO A 62 9.95 2.86 0.01
C PRO A 62 10.47 2.41 -1.36
N ALA A 63 11.26 1.32 -1.41
CA ALA A 63 11.76 0.80 -2.66
C ALA A 63 10.62 0.20 -3.51
N ILE A 64 9.71 -0.54 -2.88
CA ILE A 64 8.58 -1.17 -3.56
C ILE A 64 7.66 -0.16 -4.23
N LEU A 65 7.23 0.85 -3.49
CA LEU A 65 6.34 1.90 -4.01
C LEU A 65 7.03 2.66 -5.16
N ARG A 66 8.32 2.98 -5.05
CA ARG A 66 9.08 3.64 -6.13
C ARG A 66 9.21 2.79 -7.38
N GLU A 67 9.52 1.51 -7.23
CA GLU A 67 9.70 0.62 -8.39
C GLU A 67 8.38 0.41 -9.13
N PHE A 68 7.24 0.24 -8.44
CA PHE A 68 5.93 0.20 -9.10
C PHE A 68 5.61 1.51 -9.83
N ARG A 69 5.85 2.68 -9.22
CA ARG A 69 5.65 3.98 -9.89
C ARG A 69 6.50 4.13 -11.14
N LYS A 70 7.76 3.69 -11.10
CA LYS A 70 8.70 3.77 -12.24
C LYS A 70 8.28 2.94 -13.45
N LEU A 71 7.32 2.01 -13.30
CA LEU A 71 6.76 1.27 -14.43
C LEU A 71 5.90 2.17 -15.32
N GLY A 72 5.23 3.18 -14.74
CA GLY A 72 4.37 4.13 -15.46
C GLY A 72 3.05 3.56 -15.99
N ASN A 73 2.93 2.23 -16.13
CA ASN A 73 1.72 1.55 -16.61
C ASN A 73 1.00 0.71 -15.54
N VAL A 74 1.50 0.70 -14.31
CA VAL A 74 0.86 0.06 -13.15
C VAL A 74 0.46 1.14 -12.18
N ARG A 75 -0.83 1.24 -11.88
CA ARG A 75 -1.34 2.18 -10.88
C ARG A 75 -1.23 1.61 -9.48
N ILE A 76 -1.05 2.48 -8.50
CA ILE A 76 -0.97 2.13 -7.09
C ILE A 76 -2.24 2.59 -6.38
N ALA A 77 -2.84 1.73 -5.57
CA ALA A 77 -3.94 2.11 -4.69
C ALA A 77 -3.68 1.69 -3.24
N PHE A 78 -4.17 2.49 -2.30
CA PHE A 78 -4.26 2.11 -0.89
C PHE A 78 -5.71 1.75 -0.56
N ALA A 79 -5.89 0.63 0.14
CA ALA A 79 -7.17 0.15 0.63
C ALA A 79 -7.05 -0.13 2.12
N SER A 80 -7.51 0.76 3.01
CA SER A 80 -7.41 0.58 4.46
C SER A 80 -8.77 0.67 5.14
N ARG A 81 -8.96 -0.17 6.16
CA ARG A 81 -10.20 -0.26 6.95
C ARG A 81 -10.17 0.55 8.23
N THR A 82 -9.13 1.37 8.44
CA THR A 82 -8.96 2.13 9.69
C THR A 82 -10.19 3.00 9.98
N HIS A 83 -10.48 3.17 11.27
CA HIS A 83 -11.48 4.13 11.74
C HIS A 83 -10.96 5.56 11.78
N GLU A 84 -9.65 5.77 11.57
CA GLU A 84 -9.00 7.09 11.60
C GLU A 84 -8.40 7.45 10.22
N PRO A 85 -9.23 7.67 9.19
CA PRO A 85 -8.75 7.96 7.82
C PRO A 85 -7.89 9.22 7.75
N GLU A 86 -8.22 10.25 8.55
CA GLU A 86 -7.47 11.50 8.60
C GLU A 86 -6.09 11.33 9.25
N TRP A 87 -5.96 10.43 10.24
CA TRP A 87 -4.67 10.18 10.88
C TRP A 87 -3.74 9.44 9.93
N LEU A 88 -4.26 8.41 9.24
CA LEU A 88 -3.53 7.70 8.21
C LEU A 88 -3.04 8.66 7.12
N ALA A 89 -3.94 9.52 6.62
CA ALA A 89 -3.60 10.50 5.59
C ALA A 89 -2.54 11.50 6.08
N ASP A 90 -2.65 11.99 7.31
CA ASP A 90 -1.69 12.94 7.88
C ASP A 90 -0.29 12.32 8.04
N ILE A 91 -0.21 11.09 8.55
CA ILE A 91 1.04 10.33 8.66
C ILE A 91 1.64 10.08 7.27
N ALA A 92 0.84 9.58 6.33
CA ALA A 92 1.30 9.24 4.97
C ALA A 92 1.79 10.45 4.17
N ARG A 93 1.22 11.65 4.40
CA ARG A 93 1.69 12.92 3.79
C ARG A 93 3.01 13.41 4.38
N LYS A 94 3.42 12.90 5.54
CA LYS A 94 4.67 13.28 6.22
C LYS A 94 5.75 12.20 6.14
N LEU A 95 5.39 10.98 5.78
CA LEU A 95 6.33 9.90 5.48
C LEU A 95 6.79 9.99 4.02
N TYR A 96 8.10 10.11 3.82
CA TYR A 96 8.72 10.17 2.51
C TYR A 96 9.21 8.78 2.08
N ILE A 97 9.00 8.42 0.81
CA ILE A 97 9.54 7.20 0.18
C ILE A 97 10.85 7.48 -0.60
N ASP A 98 11.11 8.74 -0.93
CA ASP A 98 12.36 9.28 -1.45
C ASP A 98 12.49 10.77 -1.13
N GLU A 99 13.41 11.47 -1.79
CA GLU A 99 13.67 12.88 -1.57
C GLU A 99 12.47 13.79 -1.86
N ASN A 100 11.56 13.40 -2.76
CA ASN A 100 10.54 14.30 -3.30
C ASN A 100 9.12 13.74 -3.24
N THR A 101 8.95 12.46 -2.90
CA THR A 101 7.65 11.78 -2.95
C THR A 101 7.29 11.29 -1.56
N THR A 102 6.12 11.71 -1.09
CA THR A 102 5.50 11.17 0.13
C THR A 102 4.85 9.81 -0.14
N MET A 103 4.61 9.03 0.91
CA MET A 103 3.83 7.80 0.81
C MET A 103 2.44 8.10 0.26
N TRP A 104 1.81 9.21 0.68
CA TRP A 104 0.50 9.60 0.18
C TRP A 104 0.50 9.82 -1.34
N GLU A 105 1.45 10.59 -1.86
CA GLU A 105 1.59 10.88 -3.30
C GLU A 105 2.02 9.66 -4.11
N SER A 106 2.48 8.60 -3.45
CA SER A 106 2.92 7.38 -4.13
C SER A 106 1.75 6.58 -4.73
N ALA A 107 0.53 6.74 -4.19
CA ALA A 107 -0.67 6.09 -4.66
C ALA A 107 -1.55 7.02 -5.53
N ASP A 108 -2.13 6.46 -6.59
CA ASP A 108 -3.06 7.13 -7.49
C ASP A 108 -4.50 7.15 -6.94
N VAL A 109 -4.84 6.18 -6.08
CA VAL A 109 -6.17 6.03 -5.48
C VAL A 109 -6.06 5.70 -3.99
N HIS A 110 -6.86 6.36 -3.17
CA HIS A 110 -7.01 6.10 -1.74
C HIS A 110 -8.45 5.69 -1.45
N GLU A 111 -8.66 4.43 -1.05
CA GLU A 111 -9.88 3.94 -0.42
C GLU A 111 -9.59 3.69 1.05
N ILE A 112 -9.90 4.65 1.91
CA ILE A 112 -9.56 4.58 3.33
C ILE A 112 -10.82 4.89 4.13
N TYR A 113 -11.49 3.85 4.62
CA TYR A 113 -12.68 3.94 5.45
C TYR A 113 -13.05 2.59 6.06
N PRO A 114 -13.76 2.55 7.19
CA PRO A 114 -14.30 1.31 7.72
C PRO A 114 -15.25 0.64 6.73
N GLY A 115 -15.08 -0.67 6.50
CA GLY A 115 -15.95 -1.44 5.60
C GLY A 115 -15.31 -2.74 5.15
N SER A 116 -16.01 -3.50 4.31
CA SER A 116 -15.44 -4.71 3.67
C SER A 116 -14.46 -4.32 2.56
N LYS A 117 -13.39 -5.09 2.37
CA LYS A 117 -12.45 -4.87 1.24
C LYS A 117 -13.14 -5.09 -0.10
N ILE A 118 -14.25 -5.83 -0.16
CA ILE A 118 -15.07 -5.94 -1.37
C ILE A 118 -15.55 -4.57 -1.86
N GLN A 119 -15.99 -3.69 -0.95
CA GLN A 119 -16.44 -2.35 -1.32
C GLN A 119 -15.28 -1.49 -1.82
N HIS A 120 -14.14 -1.55 -1.13
CA HIS A 120 -12.91 -0.85 -1.52
C HIS A 120 -12.50 -1.25 -2.94
N PHE A 121 -12.43 -2.55 -3.24
CA PHE A 121 -12.01 -3.03 -4.55
C PHE A 121 -13.00 -2.67 -5.67
N LYS A 122 -14.31 -2.67 -5.40
CA LYS A 122 -15.30 -2.16 -6.37
C LYS A 122 -15.11 -0.68 -6.67
N SER A 123 -14.81 0.12 -5.66
CA SER A 123 -14.52 1.56 -5.83
C SER A 123 -13.21 1.78 -6.58
N ILE A 124 -12.14 1.06 -6.24
CA ILE A 124 -10.86 1.10 -6.97
C ILE A 124 -11.08 0.72 -8.43
N ALA A 125 -11.81 -0.36 -8.71
CA ALA A 125 -12.12 -0.81 -10.07
C ALA A 125 -12.84 0.28 -10.88
N SER A 126 -13.78 0.98 -10.26
CA SER A 126 -14.47 2.12 -10.87
C SER A 126 -13.53 3.31 -11.14
N LYS A 127 -12.80 3.78 -10.11
CA LYS A 127 -11.87 4.93 -10.22
C LYS A 127 -10.72 4.68 -11.20
N THR A 128 -10.32 3.43 -11.34
CA THR A 128 -9.24 3.02 -12.24
C THR A 128 -9.76 2.51 -13.58
N ASN A 129 -11.07 2.31 -13.78
CA ASN A 129 -11.58 1.61 -14.95
C ASN A 129 -10.80 0.29 -15.24
N CYS A 130 -10.57 -0.50 -14.18
CA CYS A 130 -9.79 -1.73 -14.21
C CYS A 130 -10.59 -2.87 -13.58
N SER A 131 -10.61 -4.03 -14.23
CA SER A 131 -11.22 -5.23 -13.63
C SER A 131 -10.44 -5.66 -12.39
N CYS A 132 -11.15 -6.08 -11.34
CA CYS A 132 -10.55 -6.69 -10.14
C CYS A 132 -9.62 -7.87 -10.49
N SER A 133 -9.91 -8.62 -11.55
CA SER A 133 -9.06 -9.73 -12.03
C SER A 133 -7.70 -9.33 -12.57
N ARG A 134 -7.47 -8.02 -12.77
CA ARG A 134 -6.19 -7.44 -13.20
C ARG A 134 -5.47 -6.74 -12.04
N MET A 135 -5.93 -6.96 -10.81
CA MET A 135 -5.36 -6.37 -9.60
C MET A 135 -4.56 -7.37 -8.77
N LEU A 136 -3.47 -6.89 -8.19
CA LEU A 136 -2.66 -7.61 -7.20
C LEU A 136 -2.76 -6.89 -5.86
N PHE A 137 -3.03 -7.63 -4.79
CA PHE A 137 -3.31 -7.07 -3.47
C PHE A 137 -2.42 -7.68 -2.39
N PHE A 138 -1.80 -6.81 -1.59
CA PHE A 138 -1.00 -7.16 -0.43
C PHE A 138 -1.68 -6.71 0.85
N ASP A 139 -1.88 -7.62 1.80
CA ASP A 139 -2.57 -7.36 3.07
C ASP A 139 -2.07 -8.38 4.12
N ASP A 140 -1.91 -7.95 5.37
CA ASP A 140 -1.49 -8.80 6.49
C ASP A 140 -2.64 -9.60 7.11
N GLU A 141 -3.88 -9.19 6.88
CA GLU A 141 -5.06 -9.76 7.51
C GLU A 141 -5.70 -10.81 6.60
N ALA A 142 -5.65 -12.07 7.04
CA ALA A 142 -6.15 -13.21 6.26
C ALA A 142 -7.64 -13.10 5.87
N ARG A 143 -8.46 -12.43 6.70
CA ARG A 143 -9.90 -12.24 6.42
C ARG A 143 -10.15 -11.38 5.17
N ASN A 144 -9.22 -10.51 4.81
CA ASN A 144 -9.32 -9.65 3.63
C ASN A 144 -9.11 -10.42 2.31
N ARG A 145 -8.73 -11.71 2.37
CA ARG A 145 -8.73 -12.65 1.23
C ARG A 145 -10.10 -12.79 0.55
N GLU A 146 -11.18 -12.33 1.18
CA GLU A 146 -12.52 -12.27 0.58
C GLU A 146 -12.52 -11.66 -0.84
N VAL A 147 -11.62 -10.74 -1.16
CA VAL A 147 -11.51 -10.09 -2.48
C VAL A 147 -11.15 -11.04 -3.62
N VAL A 148 -10.65 -12.24 -3.33
CA VAL A 148 -10.38 -13.28 -4.34
C VAL A 148 -11.66 -13.66 -5.08
N GLN A 149 -12.83 -13.54 -4.44
CA GLN A 149 -14.12 -13.77 -5.12
C GLN A 149 -14.40 -12.77 -6.25
N LEU A 150 -13.70 -11.63 -6.28
CA LEU A 150 -13.75 -10.63 -7.36
C LEU A 150 -12.69 -10.91 -8.45
N GLY A 151 -11.87 -11.95 -8.30
CA GLY A 151 -10.76 -12.30 -9.19
C GLY A 151 -9.41 -11.67 -8.82
N VAL A 152 -9.34 -10.91 -7.72
CA VAL A 152 -8.09 -10.26 -7.26
C VAL A 152 -7.04 -11.32 -6.90
N THR A 153 -5.79 -11.10 -7.31
CA THR A 153 -4.67 -11.89 -6.82
C THR A 153 -4.29 -11.40 -5.43
N PHE A 154 -4.43 -12.24 -4.40
CA PHE A 154 -4.19 -11.87 -3.01
C PHE A 154 -2.90 -12.49 -2.47
N VAL A 155 -2.04 -11.66 -1.89
CA VAL A 155 -0.80 -12.07 -1.21
C VAL A 155 -0.90 -11.71 0.27
N HIS A 156 -0.68 -12.71 1.11
CA HIS A 156 -0.73 -12.55 2.56
C HIS A 156 0.63 -12.11 3.11
N CYS A 157 0.68 -10.93 3.74
CA CYS A 157 1.90 -10.29 4.25
C CYS A 157 1.98 -10.34 5.78
N THR A 158 2.23 -11.54 6.35
CA THR A 158 2.24 -11.76 7.82
C THR A 158 3.17 -10.85 8.61
N ASP A 159 4.27 -10.41 8.01
CA ASP A 159 5.32 -9.62 8.65
C ASP A 159 5.59 -8.31 7.90
N GLY A 160 4.51 -7.76 7.32
CA GLY A 160 4.60 -6.62 6.42
C GLY A 160 5.11 -6.96 5.03
N ILE A 161 5.09 -5.94 4.16
CA ILE A 161 5.54 -6.12 2.79
C ILE A 161 7.08 -6.14 2.70
N ASN A 162 7.58 -7.01 1.84
CA ASN A 162 8.98 -7.06 1.44
C ASN A 162 9.11 -7.49 -0.03
N ILE A 163 10.31 -7.41 -0.58
CA ILE A 163 10.57 -7.76 -1.98
C ILE A 163 10.19 -9.22 -2.27
N SER A 164 10.34 -10.15 -1.32
CA SER A 164 9.94 -11.55 -1.50
C SER A 164 8.44 -11.69 -1.70
N LYS A 165 7.63 -10.93 -0.95
CA LYS A 165 6.17 -10.91 -1.12
C LYS A 165 5.77 -10.35 -2.48
N VAL A 166 6.46 -9.30 -2.95
CA VAL A 166 6.21 -8.80 -4.31
C VAL A 166 6.53 -9.85 -5.37
N LYS A 167 7.63 -10.59 -5.21
CA LYS A 167 7.98 -11.69 -6.11
C LYS A 167 6.94 -12.83 -6.08
N GLU A 168 6.44 -13.18 -4.90
CA GLU A 168 5.35 -14.15 -4.72
C GLU A 168 4.09 -13.73 -5.49
N GLY A 169 3.70 -12.45 -5.39
CA GLY A 169 2.51 -11.93 -6.05
C GLY A 169 2.59 -11.76 -7.57
N LEU A 170 3.80 -11.67 -8.12
CA LEU A 170 4.02 -11.50 -9.56
C LEU A 170 4.30 -12.82 -10.30
N ALA A 171 4.54 -13.92 -9.57
CA ALA A 171 4.84 -15.24 -10.13
C ALA A 171 3.62 -15.90 -10.77
#